data_AF-A0A845MSV9-F1
#
_entry.id   AF-A0A845MSV9-F1
#
_cell.length_a   1.000
_cell.length_b   1.000
_cell.length_c   1.000
_cell.angle_alpha   90.00
_cell.angle_beta   90.00
_cell.angle_gamma   90.00
#
_symmetry.space_group_name_H-M   'P 1'
#
loop_
_entity.id
_entity.type
_entity.pdbx_description
1 polymer ?
#
loop_
_entity_poly.entity_id
_entity_poly.type
_entity_poly.pdbx_seq_one_letter_code
_entity_poly.pdbx_strand_id
1 'polypeptide(L)'
;MNDVLLILSLVLAGLSLWLLFRARYWEIQGKVSQRLNETGSRNGEGDNARFWLWRLSAALTESALAAGDYQEIRQAMAVMGKSREQSQVIYLLSCWVLPALVVVVGFVFFGVIGGVMLSVAGFILPRRTLRGMGAHAEMRQNLEAVELCHMTRMLMEAGLSLERVMRIIGVQGRPLLPVLILRIDRFNRLMQSGAERSLALDELGENKRIPVLRSYVVLMKQSSLLGSGVSASLDQIIEEAQNVERNRIREETNRIGAKMTVVMMAFMLPALFILIGGPAVISIADALAR
;
A
#
# COMPACT_ATOMS: atom_id res chain seq x y z
N MET A 1 -5.42 -42.09 -5.99
CA MET A 1 -6.27 -40.96 -5.53
C MET A 1 -5.51 -40.00 -4.62
N ASN A 2 -4.59 -40.48 -3.76
CA ASN A 2 -3.70 -39.60 -2.96
C ASN A 2 -2.65 -38.84 -3.78
N ASP A 3 -2.09 -39.42 -4.84
CA ASP A 3 -1.05 -38.74 -5.64
C ASP A 3 -1.59 -37.51 -6.39
N VAL A 4 -2.86 -37.57 -6.80
CA VAL A 4 -3.55 -36.45 -7.47
C VAL A 4 -3.80 -35.31 -6.48
N LEU A 5 -4.13 -35.62 -5.22
CA LEU A 5 -4.30 -34.62 -4.15
C LEU A 5 -2.97 -33.96 -3.75
N LEU A 6 -1.86 -34.70 -3.79
CA LEU A 6 -0.51 -34.16 -3.54
C LEU A 6 -0.02 -33.27 -4.68
N ILE A 7 -0.29 -33.64 -5.93
CA ILE A 7 0.07 -32.80 -7.08
C ILE A 7 -0.77 -31.51 -7.08
N LEU A 8 -2.04 -31.57 -6.68
CA LEU A 8 -2.93 -30.41 -6.61
C LEU A 8 -2.55 -29.42 -5.50
N SER A 9 -2.11 -29.91 -4.32
CA SER A 9 -1.61 -29.05 -3.26
C SER A 9 -0.29 -28.38 -3.64
N LEU A 10 0.57 -29.07 -4.40
CA LEU A 10 1.80 -28.52 -4.96
C LEU A 10 1.54 -27.44 -6.02
N VAL A 11 0.51 -27.63 -6.86
CA VAL A 11 0.11 -26.64 -7.87
C VAL A 11 -0.54 -25.41 -7.22
N LEU A 12 -1.41 -25.60 -6.21
CA LEU A 12 -2.01 -24.50 -5.45
C LEU A 12 -0.98 -23.73 -4.60
N ALA A 13 -0.03 -24.44 -3.98
CA ALA A 13 1.09 -23.83 -3.30
C ALA A 13 1.98 -23.07 -4.29
N GLY A 14 2.24 -23.64 -5.47
CA GLY A 14 2.99 -23.00 -6.55
C GLY A 14 2.30 -21.75 -7.11
N LEU A 15 0.98 -21.78 -7.29
CA LEU A 15 0.17 -20.63 -7.72
C LEU A 15 0.13 -19.54 -6.65
N SER A 16 -0.01 -19.91 -5.38
CA SER A 16 0.05 -18.99 -4.24
C SER A 16 1.45 -18.35 -4.12
N LEU A 17 2.52 -19.16 -4.25
CA LEU A 17 3.90 -18.67 -4.26
C LEU A 17 4.13 -17.76 -5.48
N TRP A 18 3.62 -18.11 -6.65
CA TRP A 18 3.76 -17.33 -7.88
C TRP A 18 3.02 -16.00 -7.79
N LEU A 19 1.85 -15.94 -7.14
CA LEU A 19 1.13 -14.70 -6.87
C LEU A 19 1.90 -13.80 -5.90
N LEU A 20 2.49 -14.37 -4.84
CA LEU A 20 3.34 -13.62 -3.91
C LEU A 20 4.63 -13.14 -4.58
N PHE A 21 5.25 -13.97 -5.42
CA PHE A 21 6.47 -13.62 -6.14
C PHE A 21 6.19 -12.55 -7.20
N ARG A 22 5.06 -12.65 -7.92
CA ARG A 22 4.65 -11.69 -8.96
C ARG A 22 4.20 -10.37 -8.34
N ALA A 23 3.54 -10.39 -7.18
CA ALA A 23 3.25 -9.19 -6.39
C ALA A 23 4.53 -8.48 -5.93
N ARG A 24 5.54 -9.23 -5.44
CA ARG A 24 6.88 -8.69 -5.15
C ARG A 24 7.62 -8.19 -6.40
N TYR A 25 7.50 -8.89 -7.53
CA TYR A 25 8.15 -8.49 -8.77
C TYR A 25 7.59 -7.16 -9.32
N TRP A 26 6.30 -6.90 -9.09
CA TRP A 26 5.63 -5.67 -9.49
C TRP A 26 6.07 -4.45 -8.67
N GLU A 27 6.59 -4.68 -7.46
CA GLU A 27 7.23 -3.65 -6.65
C GLU A 27 8.61 -3.24 -7.21
N ILE A 28 9.29 -4.15 -7.92
CA ILE A 28 10.63 -3.92 -8.51
C ILE A 28 10.53 -3.36 -9.94
N GLN A 29 9.51 -3.75 -10.71
CA GLN A 29 9.39 -3.39 -12.13
C GLN A 29 8.94 -1.95 -12.42
N GLY A 30 8.70 -1.11 -11.41
CA GLY A 30 8.50 0.33 -11.59
C GLY A 30 9.67 1.04 -12.27
N LYS A 31 10.87 0.42 -12.29
CA LYS A 31 12.07 0.95 -12.95
C LYS A 31 12.21 0.59 -14.44
N VAL A 32 11.39 -0.33 -14.99
CA VAL A 32 11.57 -0.86 -16.36
C VAL A 32 10.55 -0.29 -17.35
N SER A 33 9.35 0.09 -16.89
CA SER A 33 8.30 0.62 -17.76
C SER A 33 8.62 2.00 -18.36
N GLN A 34 9.48 2.79 -17.72
CA GLN A 34 9.90 4.09 -18.25
C GLN A 34 10.83 3.96 -19.47
N ARG A 35 11.64 2.89 -19.55
CA ARG A 35 12.52 2.65 -20.71
C ARG A 35 11.80 2.03 -21.91
N LEU A 36 10.65 1.39 -21.67
CA LEU A 36 9.85 0.79 -22.74
C LEU A 36 8.95 1.80 -23.46
N ASN A 37 8.70 2.97 -22.85
CA ASN A 37 7.82 3.98 -23.44
C ASN A 37 8.55 4.92 -24.43
N GLU A 38 9.89 4.89 -24.48
CA GLU A 38 10.67 5.60 -25.50
C GLU A 38 11.00 4.72 -26.73
N THR A 39 10.77 3.41 -26.66
CA THR A 39 11.08 2.47 -27.78
C THR A 39 9.82 1.88 -28.45
N GLY A 40 8.63 2.33 -28.05
CA GLY A 40 7.34 1.71 -28.42
C GLY A 40 6.66 2.23 -29.68
N SER A 41 7.37 2.87 -30.62
CA SER A 41 6.82 3.26 -31.93
C SER A 41 7.31 2.32 -33.04
N ARG A 42 7.00 1.02 -32.93
CA ARG A 42 6.89 0.10 -34.07
C ARG A 42 6.32 -1.27 -33.66
N ASN A 43 4.99 -1.44 -33.67
CA ASN A 43 4.31 -2.64 -34.19
C ASN A 43 2.79 -2.55 -34.04
N GLY A 44 2.10 -2.56 -35.17
CA GLY A 44 0.64 -2.38 -35.32
C GLY A 44 -0.22 -3.64 -35.11
N GLU A 45 0.24 -4.64 -34.36
CA GLU A 45 -0.54 -5.88 -34.08
C GLU A 45 -1.05 -5.99 -32.64
N GLY A 46 -0.52 -5.17 -31.72
CA GLY A 46 -0.96 -5.14 -30.31
C GLY A 46 -2.14 -4.21 -30.02
N ASP A 47 -2.56 -3.39 -30.99
CA ASP A 47 -3.54 -2.32 -30.79
C ASP A 47 -4.99 -2.86 -30.81
N ASN A 48 -5.29 -3.80 -31.70
CA ASN A 48 -6.64 -4.33 -31.87
C ASN A 48 -7.09 -5.21 -30.68
N ALA A 49 -6.19 -6.01 -30.11
CA ALA A 49 -6.45 -6.79 -28.91
C ALA A 49 -6.65 -5.90 -27.67
N ARG A 50 -5.86 -4.82 -27.54
CA ARG A 50 -6.03 -3.81 -26.48
C ARG A 50 -7.34 -3.05 -26.62
N PHE A 51 -7.73 -2.73 -27.85
CA PHE A 51 -8.98 -2.02 -28.15
C PHE A 51 -10.23 -2.83 -27.81
N TRP A 52 -10.26 -4.12 -28.14
CA TRP A 52 -11.39 -5.00 -27.78
C TRP A 52 -11.47 -5.24 -26.26
N LEU A 53 -10.32 -5.45 -25.59
CA LEU A 53 -10.25 -5.55 -24.13
C LEU A 53 -10.72 -4.27 -23.44
N TRP A 54 -10.42 -3.09 -23.98
CA TRP A 54 -10.90 -1.81 -23.47
C TRP A 54 -12.42 -1.69 -23.59
N ARG A 55 -12.99 -2.05 -24.74
CA ARG A 55 -14.44 -1.97 -24.98
C ARG A 55 -15.23 -2.95 -24.09
N LEU A 56 -14.68 -4.13 -23.86
CA LEU A 56 -15.26 -5.12 -22.95
C LEU A 56 -15.12 -4.70 -21.48
N SER A 57 -14.01 -4.03 -21.13
CA SER A 57 -13.82 -3.44 -19.80
C SER A 57 -14.82 -2.33 -19.51
N ALA A 58 -15.08 -1.43 -20.46
CA ALA A 58 -16.00 -0.31 -20.30
C ALA A 58 -17.43 -0.81 -20.01
N ALA A 59 -17.90 -1.79 -20.77
CA ALA A 59 -19.24 -2.37 -20.60
C ALA A 59 -19.45 -3.10 -19.25
N LEU A 60 -18.40 -3.73 -18.71
CA LEU A 60 -18.47 -4.46 -17.43
C LEU A 60 -18.33 -3.55 -16.20
N THR A 61 -17.62 -2.42 -16.34
CA THR A 61 -17.41 -1.46 -15.25
C THR A 61 -18.64 -0.56 -14.99
N GLU A 62 -19.63 -0.55 -15.89
CA GLU A 62 -20.90 0.18 -15.71
C GLU A 62 -21.89 -0.52 -14.75
N SER A 63 -21.60 -1.72 -14.28
CA SER A 63 -22.41 -2.35 -13.23
C SER A 63 -22.24 -1.62 -11.88
N ALA A 64 -23.34 -1.11 -11.31
CA ALA A 64 -23.35 -0.23 -10.14
C ALA A 64 -22.65 -0.80 -8.87
N LEU A 65 -22.48 -2.13 -8.77
CA LEU A 65 -21.74 -2.80 -7.70
C LEU A 65 -20.21 -2.81 -7.92
N ALA A 66 -19.72 -2.69 -9.16
CA ALA A 66 -18.30 -2.71 -9.49
C ALA A 66 -17.66 -1.32 -9.54
N ALA A 67 -18.46 -0.26 -9.72
CA ALA A 67 -17.99 1.12 -9.80
C ALA A 67 -17.31 1.60 -8.50
N GLY A 68 -17.81 1.18 -7.33
CA GLY A 68 -17.24 1.54 -6.02
C GLY A 68 -15.87 0.92 -5.77
N ASP A 69 -15.72 -0.39 -5.99
CA ASP A 69 -14.44 -1.09 -5.80
C ASP A 69 -13.39 -0.66 -6.84
N TYR A 70 -13.82 -0.36 -8.07
CA TYR A 70 -12.94 0.17 -9.11
C TYR A 70 -12.37 1.54 -8.75
N GLN A 71 -13.16 2.42 -8.12
CA GLN A 71 -12.66 3.73 -7.66
C GLN A 71 -11.63 3.61 -6.53
N GLU A 72 -11.87 2.76 -5.53
CA GLU A 72 -10.89 2.54 -4.44
C GLU A 72 -9.57 1.96 -4.93
N ILE A 73 -9.64 0.97 -5.82
CA ILE A 73 -8.46 0.32 -6.39
C ILE A 73 -7.74 1.25 -7.37
N ARG A 74 -8.48 2.07 -8.12
CA ARG A 74 -7.90 3.12 -8.95
C ARG A 74 -7.18 4.17 -8.12
N GLN A 75 -7.71 4.54 -6.95
CA GLN A 75 -7.00 5.43 -6.01
C GLN A 75 -5.72 4.76 -5.51
N ALA A 76 -5.77 3.49 -5.08
CA ALA A 76 -4.58 2.73 -4.66
C ALA A 76 -3.52 2.58 -5.77
N MET A 77 -3.94 2.37 -7.03
CA MET A 77 -3.04 2.29 -8.18
C MET A 77 -2.53 3.64 -8.66
N ALA A 78 -3.31 4.71 -8.50
CA ALA A 78 -2.86 6.08 -8.74
C ALA A 78 -1.78 6.50 -7.74
N VAL A 79 -1.86 6.03 -6.49
CA VAL A 79 -0.75 6.18 -5.52
C VAL A 79 0.52 5.58 -6.11
N MET A 80 0.47 4.36 -6.67
CA MET A 80 1.62 3.68 -7.27
C MET A 80 2.18 4.33 -8.55
N GLY A 81 1.64 5.47 -9.01
CA GLY A 81 2.16 6.21 -10.18
C GLY A 81 1.86 5.55 -11.53
N LYS A 82 0.91 4.63 -11.58
CA LYS A 82 0.54 3.87 -12.79
C LYS A 82 -0.52 4.61 -13.61
N SER A 83 -0.43 4.54 -14.94
CA SER A 83 -1.35 5.25 -15.84
C SER A 83 -2.78 4.70 -15.75
N ARG A 84 -3.77 5.57 -16.05
CA ARG A 84 -5.22 5.26 -15.99
C ARG A 84 -5.59 4.01 -16.81
N GLU A 85 -4.94 3.81 -17.95
CA GLU A 85 -5.19 2.66 -18.84
C GLU A 85 -4.58 1.35 -18.33
N GLN A 86 -3.37 1.39 -17.72
CA GLN A 86 -2.74 0.19 -17.17
C GLN A 86 -3.46 -0.30 -15.90
N SER A 87 -4.06 0.61 -15.15
CA SER A 87 -4.88 0.31 -13.97
C SER A 87 -6.11 -0.53 -14.35
N GLN A 88 -6.79 -0.18 -15.45
CA GLN A 88 -7.96 -0.90 -15.95
C GLN A 88 -7.67 -2.35 -16.35
N VAL A 89 -6.60 -2.56 -17.13
CA VAL A 89 -6.24 -3.90 -17.63
C VAL A 89 -5.81 -4.82 -16.49
N ILE A 90 -5.06 -4.30 -15.52
CA ILE A 90 -4.59 -5.08 -14.37
C ILE A 90 -5.74 -5.49 -13.46
N TYR A 91 -6.68 -4.56 -13.21
CA TYR A 91 -7.86 -4.86 -12.40
C TYR A 91 -8.72 -5.95 -13.03
N LEU A 92 -8.96 -5.89 -14.35
CA LEU A 92 -9.81 -6.87 -15.04
C LEU A 92 -9.16 -8.26 -15.05
N LEU A 93 -7.84 -8.31 -15.29
CA LEU A 93 -7.09 -9.57 -15.33
C LEU A 93 -6.99 -10.20 -13.92
N SER A 94 -6.74 -9.40 -12.88
CA SER A 94 -6.60 -9.94 -11.51
C SER A 94 -7.92 -10.17 -10.79
N CYS A 95 -8.97 -9.38 -11.09
CA CYS A 95 -10.22 -9.37 -10.33
C CYS A 95 -11.38 -10.10 -11.03
N TRP A 96 -11.25 -10.41 -12.33
CA TRP A 96 -12.29 -11.13 -13.08
C TRP A 96 -11.77 -12.42 -13.73
N VAL A 97 -10.67 -12.36 -14.48
CA VAL A 97 -10.13 -13.55 -15.16
C VAL A 97 -9.60 -14.58 -14.17
N LEU A 98 -8.83 -14.13 -13.18
CA LEU A 98 -8.22 -15.00 -12.18
C LEU A 98 -9.27 -15.68 -11.27
N PRO A 99 -10.26 -14.97 -10.71
CA PRO A 99 -11.30 -15.59 -9.90
C PRO A 99 -12.21 -16.48 -10.73
N ALA A 100 -12.63 -16.06 -11.93
CA ALA A 100 -13.46 -16.89 -12.80
C ALA A 100 -12.78 -18.23 -13.14
N LEU A 101 -11.47 -18.21 -13.43
CA LEU A 101 -10.70 -19.42 -13.69
C LEU A 101 -10.61 -20.31 -12.44
N VAL A 102 -10.41 -19.72 -11.26
CA VAL A 102 -10.39 -20.43 -9.97
C VAL A 102 -11.76 -21.04 -9.63
N VAL A 103 -12.87 -20.36 -9.93
CA VAL A 103 -14.24 -20.87 -9.74
C VAL A 103 -14.51 -22.04 -10.69
N VAL A 104 -14.17 -21.92 -11.98
CA VAL A 104 -14.37 -22.98 -12.97
C VAL A 104 -13.57 -24.23 -12.60
N VAL A 105 -12.31 -24.08 -12.21
CA VAL A 105 -11.48 -25.20 -11.73
C VAL A 105 -12.04 -25.77 -10.42
N GLY A 106 -12.45 -24.93 -9.47
CA GLY A 106 -13.02 -25.37 -8.20
C GLY A 106 -14.32 -26.17 -8.37
N PHE A 107 -15.19 -25.74 -9.28
CA PHE A 107 -16.46 -26.40 -9.56
C PHE A 107 -16.29 -27.73 -10.29
N VAL A 108 -15.36 -27.80 -11.25
CA VAL A 108 -15.06 -29.02 -12.02
C VAL A 108 -14.43 -30.11 -11.15
N PHE A 109 -13.61 -29.74 -10.16
CA PHE A 109 -12.83 -30.72 -9.37
C PHE A 109 -13.36 -31.02 -7.97
N PHE A 110 -14.03 -30.08 -7.27
CA PHE A 110 -14.50 -30.25 -5.89
C PHE A 110 -16.03 -30.20 -5.73
N GLY A 111 -16.79 -30.08 -6.82
CA GLY A 111 -18.24 -29.97 -6.79
C GLY A 111 -18.74 -28.65 -6.15
N VAL A 112 -20.02 -28.60 -5.82
CA VAL A 112 -20.71 -27.34 -5.42
C VAL A 112 -20.12 -26.73 -4.15
N ILE A 113 -19.77 -27.54 -3.14
CA ILE A 113 -19.26 -27.06 -1.84
C ILE A 113 -17.84 -26.49 -1.98
N GLY A 114 -16.94 -27.17 -2.71
CA GLY A 114 -15.59 -26.66 -2.96
C GLY A 114 -15.57 -25.47 -3.91
N GLY A 115 -16.45 -25.45 -4.92
CA GLY A 115 -16.65 -24.31 -5.81
C GLY A 115 -17.04 -23.04 -5.05
N VAL A 116 -17.94 -23.14 -4.07
CA VAL A 116 -18.33 -21.99 -3.23
C VAL A 116 -17.17 -21.50 -2.36
N MET A 117 -16.41 -22.40 -1.71
CA MET A 117 -15.29 -22.00 -0.85
C MET A 117 -14.13 -21.35 -1.63
N LEU A 118 -13.80 -21.90 -2.81
CA LEU A 118 -12.80 -21.32 -3.71
C LEU A 118 -13.26 -20.02 -4.36
N SER A 119 -14.56 -19.83 -4.59
CA SER A 119 -15.10 -18.56 -5.09
C SER A 119 -14.91 -17.43 -4.09
N VAL A 120 -15.19 -17.70 -2.81
CA VAL A 120 -14.99 -16.72 -1.73
C VAL A 120 -13.51 -16.36 -1.60
N ALA A 121 -12.62 -17.35 -1.59
CA ALA A 121 -11.17 -17.12 -1.55
C ALA A 121 -10.68 -16.37 -2.82
N GLY A 122 -11.12 -16.80 -4.00
CA GLY A 122 -10.73 -16.22 -5.29
C GLY A 122 -11.14 -14.77 -5.45
N PHE A 123 -12.24 -14.33 -4.85
CA PHE A 123 -12.71 -12.94 -4.95
C PHE A 123 -12.15 -12.04 -3.83
N ILE A 124 -11.96 -12.58 -2.62
CA ILE A 124 -11.50 -11.80 -1.46
C ILE A 124 -9.98 -11.59 -1.47
N LEU A 125 -9.20 -12.61 -1.83
CA LEU A 125 -7.74 -12.58 -1.77
C LEU A 125 -7.11 -11.50 -2.67
N PRO A 126 -7.51 -11.34 -3.95
CA PRO A 126 -6.96 -10.30 -4.82
C PRO A 126 -7.35 -8.90 -4.36
N ARG A 127 -8.59 -8.71 -3.88
CA ARG A 127 -9.04 -7.41 -3.35
C ARG A 127 -8.26 -6.98 -2.12
N ARG A 128 -8.03 -7.90 -1.18
CA ARG A 128 -7.30 -7.60 0.06
C ARG A 128 -5.83 -7.30 -0.21
N THR A 129 -5.19 -8.05 -1.12
CA THR A 129 -3.79 -7.84 -1.50
C THR A 129 -3.60 -6.51 -2.24
N LEU A 130 -4.47 -6.15 -3.19
CA LEU A 130 -4.41 -4.86 -3.88
C LEU A 130 -4.59 -3.67 -2.92
N ARG A 131 -5.56 -3.74 -2.00
CA ARG A 131 -5.75 -2.72 -0.96
C ARG A 131 -4.52 -2.60 -0.05
N GLY A 132 -3.94 -3.75 0.33
CA GLY A 132 -2.70 -3.80 1.11
C GLY A 132 -1.52 -3.14 0.41
N MET A 133 -1.31 -3.42 -0.89
CA MET A 133 -0.22 -2.82 -1.67
C MET A 133 -0.34 -1.29 -1.78
N GLY A 134 -1.56 -0.78 -1.94
CA GLY A 134 -1.82 0.67 -1.91
C GLY A 134 -1.35 1.31 -0.61
N ALA A 135 -1.76 0.76 0.54
CA ALA A 135 -1.36 1.26 1.84
C ALA A 135 0.16 1.20 2.09
N HIS A 136 0.84 0.15 1.61
CA HIS A 136 2.30 0.04 1.70
C HIS A 136 2.99 1.08 0.81
N ALA A 137 2.47 1.33 -0.40
CA ALA A 137 2.98 2.37 -1.28
C ALA A 137 2.77 3.78 -0.69
N GLU A 138 1.61 4.04 -0.07
CA GLU A 138 1.33 5.29 0.64
C GLU A 138 2.31 5.50 1.80
N MET A 139 2.56 4.46 2.61
CA MET A 139 3.54 4.51 3.71
C MET A 139 4.95 4.80 3.20
N ARG A 140 5.38 4.12 2.13
CA ARG A 140 6.70 4.33 1.53
C ARG A 140 6.85 5.75 0.97
N GLN A 141 5.82 6.28 0.30
CA GLN A 141 5.80 7.67 -0.15
C GLN A 141 5.83 8.65 1.01
N ASN A 142 5.20 8.33 2.14
CA ASN A 142 5.23 9.19 3.32
C ASN A 142 6.63 9.27 3.92
N LEU A 143 7.38 8.17 3.95
CA LEU A 143 8.79 8.15 4.36
C LEU A 143 9.68 8.93 3.39
N GLU A 144 9.51 8.70 2.08
CA GLU A 144 10.21 9.49 1.05
C GLU A 144 9.87 11.00 1.17
N ALA A 145 8.65 11.36 1.55
CA ALA A 145 8.27 12.76 1.74
C ALA A 145 9.05 13.44 2.89
N VAL A 146 9.45 12.71 3.92
CA VAL A 146 10.32 13.24 4.99
C VAL A 146 11.70 13.57 4.43
N GLU A 147 12.26 12.69 3.59
CA GLU A 147 13.54 12.95 2.90
C GLU A 147 13.45 14.14 1.93
N LEU A 148 12.31 14.30 1.26
CA LEU A 148 12.01 15.48 0.44
C LEU A 148 12.05 16.76 1.29
N CYS A 149 11.47 16.75 2.50
CA CYS A 149 11.53 17.88 3.41
C CYS A 149 12.98 18.21 3.81
N HIS A 150 13.79 17.20 4.16
CA HIS A 150 15.20 17.39 4.51
C HIS A 150 16.02 18.02 3.39
N MET A 151 15.92 17.47 2.16
CA MET A 151 16.61 18.03 1.00
C MET A 151 16.13 19.44 0.67
N THR A 152 14.82 19.68 0.74
CA THR A 152 14.25 20.99 0.47
C THR A 152 14.76 22.02 1.48
N ARG A 153 14.78 21.67 2.76
CA ARG A 153 15.30 22.52 3.83
C ARG A 153 16.75 22.91 3.57
N MET A 154 17.62 21.91 3.40
CA MET A 154 19.06 22.14 3.20
C MET A 154 19.35 23.06 2.00
N LEU A 155 18.64 22.84 0.89
CA LEU A 155 18.81 23.64 -0.32
C LEU A 155 18.20 25.05 -0.21
N MET A 156 17.08 25.20 0.51
CA MET A 156 16.47 26.51 0.75
C MET A 156 17.24 27.34 1.79
N GLU A 157 17.86 26.72 2.79
CA GLU A 157 18.80 27.40 3.70
C GLU A 157 20.01 27.97 2.95
N ALA A 158 20.42 27.33 1.86
CA ALA A 158 21.44 27.84 0.94
C ALA A 158 20.93 28.98 0.01
N GLY A 159 19.67 29.43 0.17
CA GLY A 159 19.10 30.53 -0.58
C GLY A 159 18.52 30.17 -1.96
N LEU A 160 18.30 28.89 -2.25
CA LEU A 160 17.72 28.46 -3.52
C LEU A 160 16.20 28.64 -3.53
N SER A 161 15.66 29.08 -4.68
CA SER A 161 14.21 29.11 -4.90
C SER A 161 13.63 27.70 -5.00
N LEU A 162 12.38 27.51 -4.57
CA LEU A 162 11.72 26.19 -4.59
C LEU A 162 11.79 25.50 -5.95
N GLU A 163 11.57 26.23 -7.05
CA GLU A 163 11.64 25.66 -8.40
C GLU A 163 13.04 25.11 -8.71
N ARG A 164 14.09 25.77 -8.24
CA ARG A 164 15.47 25.31 -8.41
C ARG A 164 15.76 24.11 -7.52
N VAL A 165 15.28 24.14 -6.28
CA VAL A 165 15.35 23.03 -5.33
C VAL A 165 14.70 21.77 -5.91
N MET A 166 13.45 21.87 -6.38
CA MET A 166 12.71 20.75 -6.97
C MET A 166 13.38 20.20 -8.23
N ARG A 167 14.05 21.05 -9.02
CA ARG A 167 14.84 20.62 -10.18
C ARG A 167 16.09 19.84 -9.76
N ILE A 168 16.80 20.30 -8.73
CA ILE A 168 17.97 19.60 -8.18
C ILE A 168 17.56 18.25 -7.61
N ILE A 169 16.48 18.21 -6.81
CA ILE A 169 15.94 16.97 -6.23
C ILE A 169 15.48 16.00 -7.32
N GLY A 170 14.88 16.50 -8.42
CA GLY A 170 14.50 15.71 -9.60
C GLY A 170 15.66 14.95 -10.27
N VAL A 171 16.89 15.43 -10.10
CA VAL A 171 18.10 14.81 -10.68
C VAL A 171 18.88 14.02 -9.63
N GLN A 172 19.17 14.63 -8.49
CA GLN A 172 20.07 14.07 -7.46
C GLN A 172 19.33 13.24 -6.41
N GLY A 173 18.05 13.53 -6.14
CA GLY A 173 17.23 12.86 -5.13
C GLY A 173 16.68 11.50 -5.57
N ARG A 174 16.93 11.05 -6.81
CA ARG A 174 16.41 9.79 -7.37
C ARG A 174 16.71 8.55 -6.53
N PRO A 175 17.90 8.39 -5.92
CA PRO A 175 18.19 7.22 -5.08
C PRO A 175 17.38 7.22 -3.78
N LEU A 176 17.07 8.41 -3.25
CA LEU A 176 16.36 8.60 -1.98
C LEU A 176 14.84 8.59 -2.13
N LEU A 177 14.33 9.06 -3.28
CA LEU A 177 12.90 9.27 -3.56
C LEU A 177 12.42 8.45 -4.78
N PRO A 178 12.68 7.13 -4.87
CA PRO A 178 12.41 6.37 -6.09
C PRO A 178 10.94 6.39 -6.51
N VAL A 179 9.99 6.55 -5.59
CA VAL A 179 8.56 6.59 -5.89
C VAL A 179 8.07 8.03 -6.09
N LEU A 180 8.48 8.96 -5.23
CA LEU A 180 8.07 10.37 -5.31
C LEU A 180 8.66 11.12 -6.51
N ILE A 181 9.81 10.68 -7.03
CA ILE A 181 10.50 11.38 -8.13
C ILE A 181 9.61 11.56 -9.37
N LEU A 182 8.72 10.60 -9.66
CA LEU A 182 7.82 10.69 -10.81
C LEU A 182 6.85 11.88 -10.69
N ARG A 183 6.43 12.20 -9.47
CA ARG A 183 5.58 13.35 -9.17
C ARG A 183 6.40 14.66 -9.19
N ILE A 184 7.63 14.63 -8.69
CA ILE A 184 8.56 15.77 -8.75
C ILE A 184 8.92 16.12 -10.20
N ASP A 185 9.16 15.12 -11.05
CA ASP A 185 9.41 15.32 -12.48
C ASP A 185 8.19 15.91 -13.18
N ARG A 186 6.97 15.48 -12.81
CA ARG A 186 5.73 16.08 -13.31
C ARG A 186 5.60 17.53 -12.89
N PHE A 187 5.85 17.84 -11.61
CA PHE A 187 5.90 19.20 -11.10
C PHE A 187 6.90 20.06 -11.89
N ASN A 188 8.13 19.57 -12.08
CA ASN A 188 9.17 20.28 -12.83
C ASN A 188 8.75 20.56 -14.29
N ARG A 189 8.08 19.60 -14.96
CA ARG A 189 7.53 19.81 -16.31
C ARG A 189 6.42 20.86 -16.35
N LEU A 190 5.50 20.84 -15.38
CA LEU A 190 4.42 21.84 -15.28
C LEU A 190 4.99 23.25 -15.04
N MET A 191 6.00 23.37 -14.18
CA MET A 191 6.68 24.64 -13.96
C MET A 191 7.43 25.11 -15.21
N GLN A 192 8.04 24.20 -15.98
CA GLN A 192 8.69 24.54 -17.26
C GLN A 192 7.70 25.01 -18.33
N SER A 193 6.47 24.48 -18.34
CA SER A 193 5.42 24.93 -19.25
C SER A 193 4.76 26.25 -18.83
N GLY A 194 5.23 26.89 -17.74
CA GLY A 194 4.69 28.16 -17.25
C GLY A 194 3.36 28.00 -16.48
N ALA A 195 3.06 26.81 -15.95
CA ALA A 195 1.87 26.63 -15.11
C ALA A 195 1.97 27.44 -13.82
N GLU A 196 0.82 27.78 -13.25
CA GLU A 196 0.77 28.44 -11.95
C GLU A 196 1.37 27.53 -10.86
N ARG A 197 2.26 28.09 -10.04
CA ARG A 197 2.96 27.36 -8.97
C ARG A 197 2.01 26.69 -7.98
N SER A 198 0.92 27.38 -7.62
CA SER A 198 -0.10 26.88 -6.70
C SER A 198 -0.76 25.60 -7.24
N LEU A 199 -1.13 25.61 -8.52
CA LEU A 199 -1.72 24.49 -9.26
C LEU A 199 -0.74 23.32 -9.37
N ALA A 200 0.52 23.59 -9.72
CA ALA A 200 1.54 22.55 -9.82
C ALA A 200 1.81 21.86 -8.47
N LEU A 201 1.80 22.64 -7.38
CA LEU A 201 1.90 22.11 -6.01
C LEU A 201 0.66 21.30 -5.60
N ASP A 202 -0.53 21.73 -6.00
CA ASP A 202 -1.77 20.97 -5.75
C ASP A 202 -1.76 19.61 -6.47
N GLU A 203 -1.28 19.55 -7.71
CA GLU A 203 -1.08 18.28 -8.45
C GLU A 203 -0.04 17.38 -7.75
N LEU A 204 1.04 17.96 -7.23
CA LEU A 204 2.04 17.20 -6.45
C LEU A 204 1.42 16.55 -5.21
N GLY A 205 0.53 17.29 -4.53
CA GLY A 205 -0.18 16.89 -3.31
C GLY A 205 -1.54 16.23 -3.50
N GLU A 206 -1.92 15.85 -4.73
CA GLU A 206 -3.27 15.34 -5.05
C GLU A 206 -3.67 14.16 -4.15
N ASN A 207 -2.70 13.31 -3.77
CA ASN A 207 -2.95 12.18 -2.88
C ASN A 207 -2.95 12.60 -1.41
N LYS A 208 -4.16 12.73 -0.85
CA LYS A 208 -4.38 13.13 0.56
C LYS A 208 -3.95 12.09 1.60
N ARG A 209 -3.65 10.85 1.18
CA ARG A 209 -3.25 9.76 2.09
C ARG A 209 -1.76 9.78 2.46
N ILE A 210 -1.01 10.76 1.95
CA ILE A 210 0.40 10.99 2.28
C ILE A 210 0.48 12.27 3.13
N PRO A 211 0.33 12.17 4.47
CA PRO A 211 0.19 13.35 5.33
C PRO A 211 1.40 14.28 5.27
N VAL A 212 2.63 13.75 5.25
CA VAL A 212 3.86 14.56 5.22
C VAL A 212 3.96 15.35 3.91
N LEU A 213 3.69 14.72 2.77
CA LEU A 213 3.69 15.38 1.46
C LEU A 213 2.64 16.49 1.39
N ARG A 214 1.46 16.27 1.99
CA ARG A 214 0.41 17.27 2.05
C ARG A 214 0.84 18.48 2.88
N SER A 215 1.40 18.27 4.07
CA SER A 215 1.94 19.35 4.90
C SER A 215 3.04 20.12 4.18
N TYR A 216 3.93 19.40 3.48
CA TYR A 216 4.96 20.00 2.64
C TYR A 216 4.36 20.90 1.54
N VAL A 217 3.37 20.41 0.78
CA VAL A 217 2.71 21.17 -0.30
C VAL A 217 2.05 22.44 0.24
N VAL A 218 1.32 22.33 1.35
CA VAL A 218 0.67 23.49 1.99
C VAL A 218 1.72 24.53 2.41
N LEU A 219 2.82 24.09 3.02
CA LEU A 219 3.92 24.98 3.41
C LEU A 219 4.58 25.63 2.20
N MET A 220 4.81 24.88 1.12
CA MET A 220 5.43 25.39 -0.11
C MET A 220 4.54 26.38 -0.88
N LYS A 221 3.21 26.28 -0.75
CA LYS A 221 2.28 27.30 -1.27
C LYS A 221 2.38 28.61 -0.46
N GLN A 222 2.66 28.51 0.84
CA GLN A 222 2.82 29.66 1.73
C GLN A 222 4.26 30.21 1.77
N SER A 223 5.22 29.51 1.18
CA SER A 223 6.65 29.81 1.34
C SER A 223 7.06 31.18 0.81
N SER A 224 6.37 31.71 -0.21
CA SER A 224 6.65 33.03 -0.77
C SER A 224 6.39 34.17 0.21
N LEU A 225 5.52 33.95 1.20
CA LEU A 225 5.18 34.92 2.24
C LEU A 225 6.02 34.74 3.52
N LEU A 226 6.52 33.52 3.75
CA LEU A 226 7.20 33.12 5.00
C LEU A 226 8.71 33.45 5.02
N GLY A 227 9.34 33.71 3.87
CA GLY A 227 10.76 34.06 3.80
C GLY A 227 11.66 33.00 4.46
N SER A 228 12.45 33.39 5.46
CA SER A 228 13.35 32.48 6.20
C SER A 228 12.64 31.52 7.17
N GLY A 229 11.36 31.75 7.50
CA GLY A 229 10.58 30.89 8.40
C GLY A 229 10.22 29.52 7.81
N VAL A 230 10.46 29.30 6.52
CA VAL A 230 10.15 28.06 5.82
C VAL A 230 10.98 26.89 6.34
N SER A 231 12.27 27.10 6.65
CA SER A 231 13.15 26.05 7.15
C SER A 231 12.72 25.54 8.52
N ALA A 232 12.34 26.44 9.44
CA ALA A 232 11.81 26.07 10.75
C ALA A 232 10.47 25.31 10.64
N SER A 233 9.63 25.68 9.68
CA SER A 233 8.37 24.98 9.43
C SER A 233 8.58 23.58 8.83
N LEU A 234 9.61 23.42 7.97
CA LEU A 234 10.02 22.10 7.46
C LEU A 234 10.51 21.20 8.60
N ASP A 235 11.24 21.75 9.57
CA ASP A 235 11.68 21.00 10.76
C ASP A 235 10.54 20.49 11.60
N GLN A 236 9.53 21.33 11.80
CA GLN A 236 8.35 20.91 12.53
C GLN A 236 7.62 19.77 11.81
N ILE A 237 7.55 19.79 10.47
CA ILE A 237 6.98 18.67 9.70
C ILE A 237 7.81 17.39 9.85
N ILE A 238 9.14 17.50 9.81
CA ILE A 238 10.05 16.37 10.00
C ILE A 238 9.90 15.77 11.40
N GLU A 239 9.92 16.62 12.43
CA GLU A 239 9.81 16.19 13.82
C GLU A 239 8.45 15.53 14.09
N GLU A 240 7.37 16.09 13.54
CA GLU A 240 6.03 15.50 13.62
C GLU A 240 6.01 14.11 12.97
N ALA A 241 6.61 13.95 11.79
CA ALA A 241 6.69 12.66 11.12
C ALA A 241 7.48 11.61 11.93
N GLN A 242 8.59 12.03 12.55
CA GLN A 242 9.37 11.17 13.43
C GLN A 242 8.62 10.83 14.73
N ASN A 243 7.85 11.77 15.28
CA ASN A 243 7.00 11.55 16.44
C ASN A 243 5.92 10.52 16.15
N VAL A 244 5.26 10.61 14.98
CA VAL A 244 4.27 9.62 14.54
C VAL A 244 4.88 8.22 14.49
N GLU A 245 6.07 8.06 13.90
CA GLU A 245 6.72 6.76 13.83
C GLU A 245 7.15 6.23 15.20
N ARG A 246 7.69 7.10 16.08
CA ARG A 246 8.00 6.73 17.46
C ARG A 246 6.76 6.29 18.23
N ASN A 247 5.63 6.99 18.03
CA ASN A 247 4.37 6.64 18.68
C ASN A 247 3.84 5.30 18.19
N ARG A 248 3.97 4.99 16.90
CA ARG A 248 3.62 3.68 16.35
C ARG A 248 4.42 2.56 17.00
N ILE A 249 5.74 2.70 17.07
CA ILE A 249 6.63 1.72 17.71
C ILE A 249 6.27 1.54 19.20
N ARG A 250 5.95 2.64 19.89
CA ARG A 250 5.50 2.61 21.28
C ARG A 250 4.17 1.90 21.46
N GLU A 251 3.21 2.10 20.55
CA GLU A 251 1.91 1.42 20.60
C GLU A 251 2.08 -0.09 20.40
N GLU A 252 2.90 -0.51 19.44
CA GLU A 252 3.21 -1.92 19.20
C GLU A 252 3.89 -2.55 20.43
N THR A 253 4.84 -1.85 21.04
CA THR A 253 5.51 -2.28 22.27
C THR A 253 4.53 -2.38 23.44
N ASN A 254 3.66 -1.39 23.63
CA ASN A 254 2.66 -1.38 24.70
C ASN A 254 1.64 -2.51 24.54
N ARG A 255 1.25 -2.81 23.29
CA ARG A 255 0.35 -3.94 22.99
C ARG A 255 0.98 -5.28 23.37
N ILE A 256 2.29 -5.44 23.20
CA ILE A 256 3.01 -6.64 23.65
C ILE A 256 3.01 -6.71 25.19
N GLY A 257 3.29 -5.59 25.86
CA GLY A 257 3.22 -5.48 27.32
C GLY A 257 1.85 -5.87 27.88
N ALA A 258 0.76 -5.38 27.26
CA ALA A 258 -0.60 -5.74 27.65
C ALA A 258 -0.92 -7.23 27.48
N LYS A 259 -0.34 -7.90 26.46
CA LYS A 259 -0.50 -9.36 26.32
C LYS A 259 0.21 -10.13 27.43
N MET A 260 1.38 -9.64 27.89
CA MET A 260 2.12 -10.29 28.99
C MET A 260 1.33 -10.27 30.30
N THR A 261 0.67 -9.15 30.63
CA THR A 261 -0.12 -9.05 31.87
C THR A 261 -1.30 -10.02 31.87
N VAL A 262 -1.99 -10.18 30.74
CA VAL A 262 -3.10 -11.14 30.61
C VAL A 262 -2.62 -12.57 30.81
N VAL A 263 -1.51 -12.96 30.17
CA VAL A 263 -0.92 -14.29 30.35
C VAL A 263 -0.54 -14.51 31.81
N MET A 264 0.14 -13.54 32.43
CA MET A 264 0.51 -13.63 33.85
C MET A 264 -0.70 -13.79 34.76
N MET A 265 -1.76 -12.98 34.58
CA MET A 265 -2.99 -13.10 35.38
C MET A 265 -3.66 -14.46 35.21
N ALA A 266 -3.72 -14.98 33.98
CA ALA A 266 -4.34 -16.27 33.69
C ALA A 266 -3.63 -17.46 34.37
N PHE A 267 -2.32 -17.37 34.62
CA PHE A 267 -1.56 -18.42 35.30
C PHE A 267 -1.41 -18.18 36.82
N MET A 268 -1.21 -16.93 37.25
CA MET A 268 -1.04 -16.61 38.66
C MET A 268 -2.33 -16.75 39.46
N LEU A 269 -3.48 -16.37 38.89
CA LEU A 269 -4.76 -16.42 39.60
C LEU A 269 -5.16 -17.86 39.97
N PRO A 270 -5.16 -18.86 39.06
CA PRO A 270 -5.43 -20.25 39.42
C PRO A 270 -4.41 -20.81 40.42
N ALA A 271 -3.13 -20.49 40.27
CA ALA A 271 -2.10 -20.93 41.21
C ALA A 271 -2.35 -20.37 42.62
N LEU A 272 -2.75 -19.11 42.72
CA LEU A 272 -3.12 -18.46 43.99
C LEU A 272 -4.35 -19.12 44.63
N PHE A 273 -5.38 -19.45 43.85
CA PHE A 273 -6.57 -20.16 44.33
C PHE A 273 -6.23 -21.56 44.87
N ILE A 274 -5.37 -22.31 44.18
CA ILE A 274 -4.91 -23.63 44.65
C ILE A 274 -4.10 -23.49 45.94
N LEU A 275 -3.21 -22.50 46.02
CA LEU A 275 -2.37 -22.27 47.19
C LEU A 275 -3.19 -21.94 48.45
N ILE A 276 -4.17 -21.04 48.32
CA ILE A 276 -4.98 -20.58 49.46
C ILE A 276 -6.12 -21.55 49.76
N GLY A 277 -6.83 -22.01 48.72
CA GLY A 277 -8.02 -22.85 48.85
C GLY A 277 -7.71 -24.33 49.08
N GLY A 278 -6.54 -24.81 48.66
CA GLY A 278 -6.11 -26.21 48.80
C GLY A 278 -6.31 -26.79 50.21
N PRO A 279 -5.73 -26.20 51.27
CA PRO A 279 -5.88 -26.73 52.62
C PRO A 279 -7.32 -26.62 53.15
N ALA A 280 -8.07 -25.59 52.77
CA ALA A 280 -9.46 -25.41 53.18
C ALA A 280 -10.39 -26.49 52.60
N VAL A 281 -10.16 -26.88 51.34
CA VAL A 281 -10.91 -27.98 50.71
C VAL A 281 -10.59 -29.31 51.37
N ILE A 282 -9.31 -29.56 51.69
CA ILE A 282 -8.88 -30.78 52.40
C ILE A 282 -9.53 -30.84 53.81
N SER A 283 -9.53 -29.73 54.56
CA SER A 283 -10.09 -29.72 55.91
C SER A 283 -11.61 -29.92 55.94
N ILE A 284 -12.34 -29.41 54.94
CA ILE A 284 -13.78 -29.63 54.81
C ILE A 284 -14.09 -31.08 54.42
N ALA A 285 -13.29 -31.66 53.51
CA ALA A 285 -13.44 -33.05 53.09
C ALA A 285 -13.23 -34.02 54.25
N ASP A 286 -12.18 -33.81 55.07
CA ASP A 286 -11.93 -34.62 56.28
C ASP A 286 -13.05 -34.50 57.32
N ALA A 287 -13.66 -33.31 57.46
CA ALA A 287 -14.75 -33.08 58.40
C ALA A 287 -16.07 -33.75 57.96
N LEU A 288 -16.33 -33.86 56.66
CA LEU A 288 -17.52 -34.52 56.10
C LEU A 288 -17.40 -36.05 56.04
N ALA A 289 -16.17 -36.58 56.01
CA ALA A 289 -15.91 -38.02 55.98
C ALA A 289 -16.02 -38.70 57.36
N ARG A 290 -16.15 -37.91 58.43
CA ARG A 290 -16.34 -38.35 59.82
C ARG A 290 -17.82 -38.41 60.19
#